data_AF-A0A943Q185-F1
#
_entry.id   AF-A0A943Q185-F1
#
_cell.length_a   1.000
_cell.length_b   1.000
_cell.length_c   1.000
_cell.angle_alpha   90.00
_cell.angle_beta   90.00
_cell.angle_gamma   90.00
#
_symmetry.space_group_name_H-M   'P 1'
#
loop_
_entity.id
_entity.type
_entity.pdbx_description
1 polymer ?
#
loop_
_entity_poly.entity_id
_entity_poly.type
_entity_poly.pdbx_seq_one_letter_code
_entity_poly.pdbx_strand_id
1 'polypeptide(L)'
;MGYTAQGLSNYTKTYSNKRTGFSVGYYTVSQVKALYPHNDYRVVGQIGAGVKKDAPDTLSYNGKTEPMATYKKNPLHRTAGYISCGENQFIAVKKNIIWLWILLLVLLLALIFGIQYAVKHWDEMFPDTPAVASTDPKGQVDQNIVEGDITLSTVKKIQTKGKTIELPGITKMNFKAGQTEQEFILRNPEKNPCYFKFQIILDRTGEIIYESNLVPPGYAISKFHLKRALDAGNYKATVKYLTYSFDSEQNPLNKGQVKTTINVE
;
A
#
# COMPACT_ATOMS: atom_id res chain seq x y z
N MET A 1 -40.03 -37.14 0.41
CA MET A 1 -40.52 -36.76 1.75
C MET A 1 -40.74 -35.24 1.78
N GLY A 2 -41.85 -34.78 2.35
CA GLY A 2 -42.12 -33.35 2.51
C GLY A 2 -41.65 -32.84 3.87
N TYR A 3 -40.93 -31.73 3.88
CA TYR A 3 -40.53 -31.05 5.12
C TYR A 3 -41.37 -29.78 5.27
N THR A 4 -41.67 -29.38 6.51
CA THR A 4 -42.38 -28.11 6.79
C THR A 4 -41.44 -27.18 7.53
N ALA A 5 -41.23 -25.97 6.99
CA ALA A 5 -40.40 -24.98 7.66
C ALA A 5 -41.15 -24.39 8.85
N GLN A 6 -40.43 -24.14 9.94
CA GLN A 6 -40.97 -23.41 11.09
C GLN A 6 -40.70 -21.91 10.91
N GLY A 7 -41.78 -21.12 10.90
CA GLY A 7 -41.69 -19.67 10.94
C GLY A 7 -41.24 -19.24 12.33
N LEU A 8 -40.01 -18.76 12.44
CA LEU A 8 -39.45 -18.28 13.70
C LEU A 8 -39.41 -16.75 13.68
N SER A 9 -39.40 -16.09 14.83
CA SER A 9 -39.42 -14.61 14.91
C SER A 9 -38.02 -13.98 15.02
N ASN A 10 -37.00 -14.80 15.26
CA ASN A 10 -35.61 -14.41 15.56
C ASN A 10 -34.63 -14.66 14.38
N TYR A 11 -35.11 -14.75 13.14
CA TYR A 11 -34.24 -14.88 11.97
C TYR A 11 -33.65 -13.53 11.55
N THR A 12 -32.44 -13.56 10.99
CA THR A 12 -31.76 -12.33 10.54
C THR A 12 -31.99 -12.04 9.06
N LYS A 13 -32.25 -13.07 8.25
CA LYS A 13 -32.35 -12.93 6.79
C LYS A 13 -33.49 -13.77 6.25
N THR A 14 -34.04 -13.31 5.13
CA THR A 14 -35.13 -13.99 4.43
C THR A 14 -34.61 -14.64 3.15
N TYR A 15 -34.96 -15.91 2.95
CA TYR A 15 -34.82 -16.59 1.67
C TYR A 15 -36.11 -16.34 0.91
N SER A 16 -36.00 -15.88 -0.33
CA SER A 16 -37.14 -15.66 -1.20
C SER A 16 -36.82 -16.20 -2.59
N ASN A 17 -37.70 -17.04 -3.11
CA ASN A 17 -37.65 -17.54 -4.48
C ASN A 17 -38.85 -16.97 -5.24
N LYS A 18 -38.59 -16.02 -6.15
CA LYS A 18 -39.63 -15.36 -6.94
C LYS A 18 -40.43 -16.32 -7.83
N ARG A 19 -39.83 -17.44 -8.25
CA ARG A 19 -40.47 -18.41 -9.16
C ARG A 19 -41.55 -19.23 -8.48
N THR A 20 -41.28 -19.71 -7.26
CA THR A 20 -42.24 -20.47 -6.45
C THR A 20 -43.05 -19.56 -5.54
N GLY A 21 -42.66 -18.28 -5.43
CA GLY A 21 -43.20 -17.34 -4.47
C GLY A 21 -42.86 -17.68 -3.02
N PHE A 22 -42.05 -18.71 -2.79
CA PHE A 22 -41.67 -19.21 -1.47
C PHE A 22 -40.79 -18.20 -0.75
N SER A 23 -41.13 -17.87 0.49
CA SER A 23 -40.38 -16.90 1.29
C SER A 23 -40.37 -17.32 2.75
N VAL A 24 -39.19 -17.51 3.34
CA VAL A 24 -39.03 -17.95 4.73
C VAL A 24 -37.78 -17.34 5.36
N GLY A 25 -37.86 -17.04 6.65
CA GLY A 25 -36.71 -16.62 7.45
C GLY A 25 -35.70 -17.75 7.63
N TYR A 26 -34.41 -17.43 7.66
CA TYR A 26 -33.34 -18.39 7.97
C TYR A 26 -32.31 -17.79 8.91
N TYR A 27 -31.69 -18.65 9.72
CA TYR A 27 -30.57 -18.30 10.58
C TYR A 27 -29.28 -18.22 9.78
N THR A 28 -28.46 -17.20 10.01
CA THR A 28 -27.13 -17.17 9.42
C THR A 28 -26.27 -18.32 9.97
N VAL A 29 -25.21 -18.68 9.25
CA VAL A 29 -24.26 -19.70 9.71
C VAL A 29 -23.68 -19.34 11.09
N SER A 30 -23.43 -18.05 11.37
CA SER A 30 -22.93 -17.62 12.68
C SER A 30 -23.97 -17.80 13.79
N GLN A 31 -25.24 -17.52 13.51
CA GLN A 31 -26.33 -17.70 14.49
C GLN A 31 -26.52 -19.16 14.87
N VAL A 32 -26.54 -20.08 13.89
CA VAL A 32 -26.67 -21.51 14.20
C VAL A 32 -25.47 -22.01 15.00
N LYS A 33 -24.26 -21.56 14.67
CA LYS A 33 -23.07 -21.88 15.48
C LYS A 33 -23.14 -21.34 16.90
N ALA A 34 -23.77 -20.19 17.12
CA ALA A 34 -23.96 -19.63 18.46
C ALA A 34 -25.04 -20.39 19.25
N LEU A 35 -26.12 -20.83 18.58
CA LEU A 35 -27.21 -21.60 19.20
C LEU A 35 -26.82 -23.06 19.46
N TYR A 36 -25.96 -23.62 18.61
CA TYR A 36 -25.49 -25.01 18.68
C TYR A 36 -23.96 -25.05 18.62
N PRO A 37 -23.26 -24.59 19.68
CA PRO A 37 -21.80 -24.51 19.71
C PRO A 37 -21.11 -25.87 19.54
N HIS A 38 -21.76 -26.95 19.97
CA HIS A 38 -21.26 -28.33 19.83
C HIS A 38 -21.67 -29.01 18.50
N ASN A 39 -22.37 -28.29 17.61
CA ASN A 39 -22.96 -28.81 16.35
C ASN A 39 -24.00 -29.92 16.55
N ASP A 40 -24.80 -29.84 17.62
CA ASP A 40 -25.90 -30.78 17.93
C ASP A 40 -27.14 -30.51 17.06
N TYR A 41 -26.96 -30.49 15.75
CA TYR A 41 -28.03 -30.30 14.79
C TYR A 41 -27.78 -31.10 13.51
N ARG A 42 -28.86 -31.51 12.83
CA ARG A 42 -28.79 -32.32 11.61
C ARG A 42 -29.24 -31.51 10.40
N VAL A 43 -28.40 -31.50 9.36
CA VAL A 43 -28.78 -30.94 8.06
C VAL A 43 -29.46 -32.02 7.23
N VAL A 44 -30.78 -31.89 7.01
CA VAL A 44 -31.60 -32.90 6.32
C VAL A 44 -31.68 -32.67 4.81
N GLY A 45 -31.34 -31.47 4.33
CA GLY A 45 -31.35 -31.16 2.92
C GLY A 45 -30.82 -29.77 2.60
N GLN A 46 -30.93 -29.38 1.34
CA GLN A 46 -30.60 -28.05 0.86
C GLN A 46 -31.68 -27.52 -0.09
N ILE A 47 -31.86 -26.20 -0.07
CA ILE A 47 -32.68 -25.45 -1.02
C ILE A 47 -31.85 -24.36 -1.70
N GLY A 48 -32.36 -23.82 -2.82
CA GLY A 48 -31.70 -22.76 -3.59
C GLY A 48 -30.67 -23.30 -4.58
N ALA A 49 -29.47 -22.71 -4.60
CA ALA A 49 -28.50 -22.98 -5.65
C ALA A 49 -28.08 -24.46 -5.73
N GLY A 50 -28.20 -25.05 -6.91
CA GLY A 50 -27.87 -26.45 -7.20
C GLY A 50 -29.00 -27.46 -6.97
N VAL A 51 -30.21 -27.00 -6.63
CA VAL A 51 -31.41 -27.85 -6.56
C VAL A 51 -32.15 -27.78 -7.89
N LYS A 52 -32.44 -28.95 -8.48
CA LYS A 52 -33.21 -29.04 -9.73
C LYS A 52 -34.69 -28.75 -9.48
N LYS A 53 -35.42 -28.40 -10.53
CA LYS A 53 -36.84 -28.01 -10.43
C LYS A 53 -37.75 -29.19 -10.11
N ASP A 54 -37.38 -30.36 -10.61
CA ASP A 54 -38.02 -31.67 -10.49
C ASP A 54 -37.47 -32.47 -9.30
N ALA A 55 -36.82 -31.81 -8.33
CA ALA A 55 -36.29 -32.51 -7.19
C ALA A 55 -37.43 -33.24 -6.43
N PRO A 56 -37.19 -34.48 -5.98
CA PRO A 56 -38.24 -35.35 -5.46
C PRO A 56 -38.76 -34.91 -4.09
N ASP A 57 -37.97 -34.13 -3.35
CA ASP A 57 -38.34 -33.62 -2.04
C ASP A 57 -38.73 -32.14 -2.11
N THR A 58 -39.63 -31.72 -1.23
CA THR A 58 -40.09 -30.33 -1.16
C THR A 58 -40.14 -29.82 0.27
N LEU A 59 -39.93 -28.52 0.42
CA LEU A 59 -40.08 -27.78 1.66
C LEU A 59 -41.33 -26.90 1.55
N SER A 60 -42.26 -27.07 2.48
CA SER A 60 -43.52 -26.31 2.55
C SER A 60 -43.45 -25.23 3.62
N TYR A 61 -43.96 -24.04 3.31
CA TYR A 61 -44.11 -22.94 4.25
C TYR A 61 -45.21 -21.98 3.77
N ASN A 62 -46.14 -21.61 4.66
CA ASN A 62 -47.27 -20.71 4.34
C ASN A 62 -48.00 -21.07 3.04
N GLY A 63 -48.30 -22.36 2.84
CA GLY A 63 -49.02 -22.86 1.67
C GLY A 63 -48.22 -22.87 0.35
N LYS A 64 -46.93 -22.51 0.38
CA LYS A 64 -46.03 -22.56 -0.79
C LYS A 64 -44.98 -23.64 -0.62
N THR A 65 -44.51 -24.17 -1.74
CA THR A 65 -43.50 -25.24 -1.78
C THR A 65 -42.23 -24.79 -2.49
N GLU A 66 -41.09 -25.27 -2.02
CA GLU A 66 -39.79 -25.09 -2.62
C GLU A 66 -39.12 -26.44 -2.82
N PRO A 67 -38.56 -26.75 -4.01
CA PRO A 67 -37.86 -28.01 -4.23
C PRO A 67 -36.62 -28.10 -3.35
N MET A 68 -36.34 -29.30 -2.86
CA MET A 68 -35.24 -29.63 -1.98
C MET A 68 -34.43 -30.80 -2.55
N ALA A 69 -33.12 -30.79 -2.34
CA ALA A 69 -32.26 -31.93 -2.63
C ALA A 69 -31.45 -32.34 -1.40
N THR A 70 -30.83 -33.51 -1.48
CA THR A 70 -29.85 -33.96 -0.48
C THR A 70 -28.70 -32.96 -0.37
N TYR A 71 -28.24 -32.72 0.86
CA TYR A 71 -27.11 -31.85 1.11
C TYR A 71 -25.82 -32.42 0.49
N LYS A 72 -25.17 -31.65 -0.39
CA LYS A 72 -23.89 -32.02 -1.02
C LYS A 72 -22.87 -30.89 -0.92
N LYS A 73 -21.67 -31.10 -0.37
CA LYS A 73 -20.61 -30.08 -0.39
C LYS A 73 -20.21 -29.78 -1.85
N ASN A 74 -20.24 -28.50 -2.25
CA ASN A 74 -19.86 -28.06 -3.59
C ASN A 74 -19.15 -26.70 -3.48
N PRO A 75 -17.93 -26.53 -4.03
CA PRO A 75 -17.18 -25.27 -3.97
C PRO A 75 -17.88 -24.10 -4.67
N LEU A 76 -18.77 -24.37 -5.63
CA LEU A 76 -19.49 -23.34 -6.38
C LEU A 76 -20.70 -22.74 -5.62
N HIS A 77 -21.17 -23.42 -4.57
CA HIS A 77 -22.34 -23.02 -3.80
C HIS A 77 -21.99 -22.82 -2.33
N ARG A 78 -22.21 -21.60 -1.82
CA ARG A 78 -22.00 -21.30 -0.41
C ARG A 78 -23.28 -21.49 0.38
N THR A 79 -23.15 -22.07 1.58
CA THR A 79 -24.22 -22.10 2.57
C THR A 79 -24.40 -20.68 3.15
N ALA A 80 -25.52 -20.05 2.84
CA ALA A 80 -25.89 -18.73 3.35
C ALA A 80 -26.44 -18.81 4.78
N GLY A 81 -27.08 -19.93 5.13
CA GLY A 81 -27.67 -20.16 6.44
C GLY A 81 -28.57 -21.37 6.46
N TYR A 82 -29.43 -21.46 7.46
CA TYR A 82 -30.21 -22.65 7.78
C TYR A 82 -31.65 -22.31 8.17
N ILE A 83 -32.61 -23.08 7.65
CA ILE A 83 -34.03 -23.00 7.99
C ILE A 83 -34.35 -24.14 8.94
N SER A 84 -35.00 -23.83 10.07
CA SER A 84 -35.43 -24.85 11.03
C SER A 84 -36.67 -25.59 10.54
N CYS A 85 -36.68 -26.91 10.72
CA CYS A 85 -37.77 -27.80 10.33
C CYS A 85 -38.27 -28.69 11.49
N GLY A 86 -37.98 -28.30 12.75
CA GLY A 86 -38.33 -29.08 13.95
C GLY A 86 -37.13 -29.37 14.85
N GLU A 87 -37.25 -30.42 15.67
CA GLU A 87 -36.31 -30.86 16.72
C GLU A 87 -34.85 -31.00 16.22
N ASN A 88 -34.14 -29.88 16.12
CA ASN A 88 -32.75 -29.73 15.66
C ASN A 88 -32.49 -30.16 14.20
N GLN A 89 -33.53 -30.20 13.37
CA GLN A 89 -33.39 -30.45 11.94
C GLN A 89 -33.35 -29.13 11.16
N PHE A 90 -32.35 -29.01 10.29
CA PHE A 90 -32.14 -27.82 9.48
C PHE A 90 -32.01 -28.13 8.00
N ILE A 91 -32.49 -27.20 7.18
CA ILE A 91 -32.29 -27.19 5.74
C ILE A 91 -31.31 -26.09 5.38
N ALA A 92 -30.25 -26.43 4.66
CA ALA A 92 -29.23 -25.47 4.24
C ALA A 92 -29.73 -24.61 3.08
N VAL A 93 -29.67 -23.29 3.23
CA VAL A 93 -29.94 -22.34 2.16
C VAL A 93 -28.66 -22.10 1.38
N LYS A 94 -28.63 -22.47 0.10
CA LYS A 94 -27.45 -22.28 -0.76
C LYS A 94 -27.61 -21.12 -1.72
N LYS A 95 -26.53 -20.37 -1.88
CA LYS A 95 -26.41 -19.27 -2.85
C LYS A 95 -25.37 -19.61 -3.90
N ASN A 96 -25.68 -19.20 -5.12
CA ASN A 96 -24.76 -19.37 -6.24
C ASN A 96 -23.66 -18.32 -6.13
N ILE A 97 -22.41 -18.77 -6.01
CA ILE A 97 -21.22 -17.91 -5.94
C ILE A 97 -20.39 -18.02 -7.22
N ILE A 98 -20.91 -18.70 -8.25
CA ILE A 98 -20.28 -18.79 -9.58
C ILE A 98 -19.90 -17.40 -10.10
N TRP A 99 -20.74 -16.36 -9.91
CA TRP A 99 -20.41 -15.00 -10.34
C TRP A 99 -19.19 -14.39 -9.63
N LEU A 100 -18.93 -14.75 -8.37
CA LEU A 100 -17.71 -14.33 -7.68
C LEU A 100 -16.49 -15.03 -8.28
N TRP A 101 -16.60 -16.32 -8.58
CA TRP A 101 -15.52 -17.08 -9.24
C TRP A 101 -15.25 -16.58 -10.66
N ILE A 102 -16.30 -16.27 -11.42
CA ILE A 102 -16.18 -15.64 -12.74
C ILE A 102 -15.50 -14.27 -12.60
N LEU A 103 -15.89 -13.45 -11.63
CA LEU A 103 -15.26 -12.16 -11.38
C LEU A 103 -13.77 -12.32 -11.03
N LEU A 104 -13.42 -13.25 -10.15
CA LEU A 104 -12.02 -13.53 -9.79
C LEU A 104 -11.22 -14.05 -11.00
N LEU A 105 -11.82 -14.90 -11.83
CA LEU A 105 -11.21 -15.37 -13.07
C LEU A 105 -10.99 -14.22 -14.06
N VAL A 106 -11.98 -13.34 -14.24
CA VAL A 106 -11.86 -12.16 -15.11
C VAL A 106 -10.80 -11.20 -14.58
N LEU A 107 -10.72 -10.96 -13.27
CA LEU A 107 -9.64 -10.16 -12.67
C LEU A 107 -8.26 -10.80 -12.88
N LEU A 108 -8.15 -12.11 -12.77
CA LEU A 108 -6.91 -12.84 -13.01
C LEU A 108 -6.50 -12.77 -14.49
N LEU A 109 -7.44 -12.93 -15.42
CA LEU A 109 -7.20 -12.76 -16.85
C LEU A 109 -6.84 -11.31 -17.19
N ALA A 110 -7.49 -10.32 -16.59
CA ALA A 110 -7.15 -8.91 -16.74
C ALA A 110 -5.77 -8.59 -16.18
N LEU A 111 -5.36 -9.21 -15.07
CA LEU A 111 -4.02 -9.08 -14.53
C LEU A 111 -2.98 -9.70 -15.47
N ILE A 112 -3.23 -10.90 -15.99
CA ILE A 112 -2.32 -11.56 -16.94
C ILE A 112 -2.22 -10.74 -18.23
N PHE A 113 -3.34 -10.28 -18.77
CA PHE A 113 -3.38 -9.44 -19.97
C PHE A 113 -2.71 -8.08 -19.70
N GLY A 114 -2.94 -7.48 -18.54
CA GLY A 114 -2.29 -6.24 -18.10
C GLY A 114 -0.77 -6.40 -17.97
N ILE A 115 -0.29 -7.53 -17.45
CA ILE A 115 1.15 -7.85 -17.40
C ILE A 115 1.70 -8.03 -18.81
N GLN A 116 1.04 -8.82 -19.68
CA GLN A 116 1.48 -9.01 -21.06
C GLN A 116 1.50 -7.70 -21.84
N TYR A 117 0.48 -6.86 -21.65
CA TYR A 117 0.40 -5.54 -22.23
C TYR A 117 1.50 -4.62 -21.69
N ALA A 118 1.77 -4.64 -20.38
CA ALA A 118 2.87 -3.90 -19.75
C ALA A 118 4.25 -4.36 -20.23
N VAL A 119 4.46 -5.65 -20.46
CA VAL A 119 5.73 -6.17 -21.02
C VAL A 119 5.88 -5.74 -22.48
N LYS A 120 4.81 -5.81 -23.27
CA LYS A 120 4.86 -5.46 -24.70
C LYS A 120 4.99 -3.96 -24.94
N HIS A 121 4.33 -3.16 -24.12
CA HIS A 121 4.33 -1.70 -24.17
C HIS A 121 5.19 -1.12 -23.04
N TRP A 122 6.23 -1.85 -22.61
CA TRP A 122 7.06 -1.45 -21.49
C TRP A 122 7.67 -0.07 -21.73
N ASP A 123 8.30 0.12 -22.89
CA ASP A 123 8.96 1.37 -23.30
C ASP A 123 7.98 2.53 -23.59
N GLU A 124 6.66 2.26 -23.67
CA GLU A 124 5.63 3.28 -23.92
C GLU A 124 4.84 3.64 -22.65
N MET A 125 4.71 2.68 -21.73
CA MET A 125 3.94 2.78 -20.48
C MET A 125 4.82 3.14 -19.30
N PHE A 126 6.06 2.64 -19.33
CA PHE A 126 7.22 3.18 -18.66
C PHE A 126 8.15 3.71 -19.74
N PRO A 127 7.75 4.78 -20.46
CA PRO A 127 8.73 5.47 -21.23
C PRO A 127 9.88 5.80 -20.29
N ASP A 128 11.09 5.74 -20.80
CA ASP A 128 12.17 6.56 -20.29
C ASP A 128 11.76 8.04 -20.52
N THR A 129 10.60 8.48 -20.00
CA THR A 129 10.62 9.66 -19.15
C THR A 129 11.84 9.43 -18.29
N PRO A 130 12.88 10.28 -18.39
CA PRO A 130 13.77 10.35 -17.29
C PRO A 130 12.79 10.50 -16.13
N ALA A 131 12.80 9.53 -15.22
CA ALA A 131 12.53 9.92 -13.88
C ALA A 131 13.33 11.24 -13.73
N VAL A 132 12.94 12.08 -12.81
CA VAL A 132 14.05 12.49 -11.98
C VAL A 132 14.58 11.17 -11.34
N ALA A 133 15.25 10.28 -12.09
CA ALA A 133 16.68 10.17 -12.02
C ALA A 133 17.04 11.56 -11.56
N SER A 134 17.28 11.67 -10.27
CA SER A 134 18.57 12.19 -9.99
C SER A 134 19.50 11.60 -11.06
N THR A 135 19.68 12.38 -12.12
CA THR A 135 20.94 12.69 -12.76
C THR A 135 21.88 13.28 -11.72
N ASP A 136 21.81 12.87 -10.44
CA ASP A 136 22.93 12.15 -9.88
C ASP A 136 23.14 10.87 -10.68
N PRO A 137 23.99 10.89 -11.72
CA PRO A 137 24.67 9.66 -12.06
C PRO A 137 25.23 9.03 -10.79
N LYS A 138 25.44 7.71 -10.83
CA LYS A 138 26.34 7.03 -9.90
C LYS A 138 27.51 7.97 -9.57
N GLY A 139 27.48 8.53 -8.36
CA GLY A 139 28.10 9.78 -7.94
C GLY A 139 28.71 10.69 -9.01
N GLN A 140 27.96 11.70 -9.48
CA GLN A 140 28.61 12.95 -9.85
C GLN A 140 28.85 13.75 -8.57
N VAL A 141 30.11 14.09 -8.37
CA VAL A 141 30.54 15.09 -7.39
C VAL A 141 29.85 16.40 -7.80
N ASP A 142 29.23 17.10 -6.84
CA ASP A 142 28.50 18.35 -7.12
C ASP A 142 29.40 19.36 -7.87
N GLN A 143 28.89 19.93 -8.96
CA GLN A 143 29.68 20.80 -9.84
C GLN A 143 30.06 22.13 -9.19
N ASN A 144 29.40 22.50 -8.09
CA ASN A 144 29.65 23.75 -7.35
C ASN A 144 30.57 23.56 -6.15
N ILE A 145 31.34 22.47 -6.15
CA ILE A 145 32.28 22.16 -5.08
C ILE A 145 33.48 23.11 -5.13
N VAL A 146 33.75 23.74 -4.00
CA VAL A 146 35.00 24.46 -3.75
C VAL A 146 35.98 23.47 -3.12
N GLU A 147 37.12 23.26 -3.78
CA GLU A 147 38.20 22.41 -3.30
C GLU A 147 38.78 22.99 -2.00
N GLY A 148 38.79 22.17 -0.94
CA GLY A 148 39.69 22.38 0.19
C GLY A 148 40.92 21.50 -0.03
N ASP A 149 42.12 22.04 0.17
CA ASP A 149 43.46 21.46 -0.07
C ASP A 149 43.61 19.92 0.12
N ILE A 150 43.04 19.09 -0.76
CA ILE A 150 43.17 17.63 -0.71
C ILE A 150 43.13 17.03 -2.12
N THR A 151 44.23 16.40 -2.50
CA THR A 151 44.32 15.55 -3.69
C THR A 151 43.45 14.29 -3.54
N LEU A 152 42.47 14.12 -4.43
CA LEU A 152 41.57 12.96 -4.51
C LEU A 152 42.34 11.68 -4.87
N SER A 153 42.90 11.01 -3.87
CA SER A 153 43.27 9.60 -3.98
C SER A 153 42.03 8.77 -3.67
N THR A 154 41.47 8.09 -4.67
CA THR A 154 40.36 7.15 -4.51
C THR A 154 40.77 6.01 -3.59
N VAL A 155 40.61 6.19 -2.26
CA VAL A 155 40.91 5.14 -1.28
C VAL A 155 39.82 4.07 -1.39
N LYS A 156 40.24 2.91 -1.90
CA LYS A 156 39.46 1.69 -1.97
C LYS A 156 39.10 1.25 -0.55
N LYS A 157 37.87 1.56 -0.13
CA LYS A 157 37.19 1.06 1.08
C LYS A 157 37.74 1.58 2.41
N ILE A 158 37.20 2.68 2.91
CA ILE A 158 37.40 3.10 4.30
C ILE A 158 36.45 2.29 5.20
N GLN A 159 36.99 1.58 6.19
CA GLN A 159 36.17 0.91 7.20
C GLN A 159 35.39 1.99 8.00
N THR A 160 34.06 2.01 7.83
CA THR A 160 33.12 2.92 8.50
C THR A 160 32.69 2.41 9.88
N LYS A 161 33.08 1.19 10.26
CA LYS A 161 32.69 0.55 11.53
C LYS A 161 33.37 1.26 12.72
N GLY A 162 32.58 1.93 13.55
CA GLY A 162 33.04 2.60 14.78
C GLY A 162 33.47 4.07 14.62
N LYS A 163 33.26 4.69 13.46
CA LYS A 163 33.53 6.13 13.24
C LYS A 163 32.26 6.96 13.45
N THR A 164 32.39 8.09 14.15
CA THR A 164 31.33 9.07 14.34
C THR A 164 31.23 9.99 13.11
N ILE A 165 30.01 10.24 12.63
CA ILE A 165 29.75 11.22 11.57
C ILE A 165 29.48 12.57 12.23
N GLU A 166 30.27 13.58 11.88
CA GLU A 166 30.08 14.95 12.32
C GLU A 166 29.09 15.67 11.39
N LEU A 167 28.02 16.22 11.97
CA LEU A 167 27.01 16.99 11.26
C LEU A 167 27.18 18.47 11.62
N PRO A 168 27.59 19.34 10.67
CA PRO A 168 27.67 20.77 10.93
C PRO A 168 26.33 21.36 11.36
N GLY A 169 26.32 22.18 12.41
CA GLY A 169 25.11 22.90 12.82
C GLY A 169 24.82 24.08 11.90
N ILE A 170 23.64 24.11 11.28
CA ILE A 170 23.16 25.25 10.49
C ILE A 170 21.94 25.83 11.21
N THR A 171 22.13 26.96 11.89
CA THR A 171 21.07 27.59 12.68
C THR A 171 20.33 28.68 11.92
N LYS A 172 21.01 29.36 10.98
CA LYS A 172 20.46 30.43 10.14
C LYS A 172 21.06 30.40 8.73
N MET A 173 20.27 30.76 7.74
CA MET A 173 20.66 30.98 6.35
C MET A 173 20.08 32.31 5.86
N ASN A 174 20.87 33.12 5.15
CA ASN A 174 20.42 34.36 4.56
C ASN A 174 20.40 34.21 3.05
N PHE A 175 19.23 34.39 2.44
CA PHE A 175 19.00 34.26 1.01
C PHE A 175 18.51 35.58 0.41
N LYS A 176 18.73 35.76 -0.89
CA LYS A 176 18.26 36.90 -1.66
C LYS A 176 16.83 36.67 -2.15
N ALA A 177 15.94 37.62 -1.90
CA ALA A 177 14.55 37.57 -2.35
C ALA A 177 14.45 37.56 -3.88
N GLY A 178 13.50 36.79 -4.41
CA GLY A 178 13.24 36.72 -5.86
C GLY A 178 14.32 36.03 -6.69
N GLN A 179 15.40 35.51 -6.07
CA GLN A 179 16.49 34.81 -6.77
C GLN A 179 16.48 33.31 -6.45
N THR A 180 16.78 32.49 -7.46
CA THR A 180 17.00 31.05 -7.28
C THR A 180 18.44 30.76 -6.90
N GLU A 181 19.42 31.49 -7.44
CA GLU A 181 20.81 31.39 -7.03
C GLU A 181 21.01 31.97 -5.63
N GLN A 182 21.62 31.19 -4.74
CA GLN A 182 21.90 31.55 -3.36
C GLN A 182 23.35 31.21 -3.01
N GLU A 183 23.93 32.00 -2.11
CA GLU A 183 25.29 31.82 -1.63
C GLU A 183 25.27 31.40 -0.15
N PHE A 184 25.56 30.13 0.11
CA PHE A 184 25.66 29.60 1.47
C PHE A 184 26.58 28.38 1.48
N ILE A 185 27.36 28.22 2.55
CA ILE A 185 28.35 27.14 2.65
C ILE A 185 27.74 25.88 3.25
N LEU A 186 27.62 24.84 2.43
CA LEU A 186 27.25 23.49 2.83
C LEU A 186 28.48 22.58 2.75
N ARG A 187 29.08 22.25 3.89
CA ARG A 187 30.36 21.53 3.98
C ARG A 187 30.19 20.08 4.45
N ASN A 188 30.93 19.16 3.85
CA ASN A 188 31.20 17.84 4.42
C ASN A 188 32.58 17.85 5.12
N PRO A 189 32.63 17.78 6.47
CA PRO A 189 33.89 17.68 7.21
C PRO A 189 34.83 16.60 6.68
N GLU A 190 36.12 16.90 6.61
CA GLU A 190 37.16 15.98 6.12
C GLU A 190 37.22 14.66 6.89
N LYS A 191 36.95 14.70 8.19
CA LYS A 191 36.99 13.52 9.07
C LYS A 191 35.85 12.54 8.81
N ASN A 192 34.81 12.92 8.06
CA ASN A 192 33.66 12.07 7.83
C ASN A 192 34.01 10.91 6.90
N PRO A 193 33.63 9.67 7.24
CA PRO A 193 33.93 8.51 6.40
C PRO A 193 32.81 8.23 5.38
N CYS A 194 32.13 9.26 4.86
CA CYS A 194 30.98 9.11 3.96
C CYS A 194 30.76 10.34 3.06
N TYR A 195 30.07 10.14 1.93
CA TYR A 195 29.55 11.25 1.12
C TYR A 195 28.35 11.87 1.79
N PHE A 196 28.20 13.19 1.65
CA PHE A 196 27.01 13.92 2.06
C PHE A 196 26.18 14.31 0.85
N LYS A 197 24.87 14.33 1.04
CA LYS A 197 23.91 14.97 0.15
C LYS A 197 22.98 15.82 1.01
N PHE A 198 22.85 17.10 0.68
CA PHE A 198 22.09 18.07 1.45
C PHE A 198 20.71 18.25 0.85
N GLN A 199 19.69 18.31 1.70
CA GLN A 199 18.35 18.76 1.33
C GLN A 199 17.89 19.88 2.24
N ILE A 200 17.35 20.97 1.69
CA ILE A 200 16.73 22.04 2.46
C ILE A 200 15.21 21.93 2.30
N ILE A 201 14.51 21.78 3.43
CA ILE A 201 13.07 21.53 3.47
C ILE A 201 12.37 22.63 4.24
N LEU A 202 11.32 23.22 3.68
CA LEU A 202 10.47 24.17 4.40
C LEU A 202 9.55 23.43 5.37
N ASP A 203 9.63 23.74 6.67
CA ASP A 203 8.92 22.99 7.71
C ASP A 203 7.40 23.09 7.58
N ARG A 204 6.89 24.24 7.11
CA ARG A 204 5.45 24.50 7.00
C ARG A 204 4.78 23.65 5.91
N THR A 205 5.44 23.43 4.79
CA THR A 205 4.89 22.76 3.61
C THR A 205 5.45 21.36 3.38
N GLY A 206 6.60 21.04 3.98
CA GLY A 206 7.37 19.82 3.68
C GLY A 206 8.07 19.87 2.32
N GLU A 207 8.09 21.02 1.66
CA GLU A 207 8.66 21.19 0.32
C GLU A 207 10.21 21.17 0.36
N ILE A 208 10.82 20.34 -0.48
CA ILE A 208 12.27 20.33 -0.71
C ILE A 208 12.60 21.44 -1.71
N ILE A 209 13.16 22.55 -1.22
CA ILE A 209 13.51 23.72 -2.04
C ILE A 209 14.93 23.66 -2.61
N TYR A 210 15.77 22.76 -2.09
CA TYR A 210 17.11 22.51 -2.61
C TYR A 210 17.54 21.07 -2.31
N GLU A 211 18.27 20.48 -3.26
CA GLU A 211 18.92 19.18 -3.13
C GLU A 211 20.27 19.24 -3.85
N SER A 212 21.36 18.93 -3.14
CA SER A 212 22.71 18.85 -3.71
C SER A 212 22.95 17.50 -4.38
N ASN A 213 24.05 17.38 -5.12
CA ASN A 213 24.63 16.08 -5.49
C ASN A 213 25.57 15.57 -4.37
N LEU A 214 26.42 14.57 -4.64
CA LEU A 214 27.35 14.05 -3.63
C LEU A 214 28.49 15.04 -3.33
N VAL A 215 28.70 15.29 -2.04
CA VAL A 215 29.80 16.10 -1.51
C VAL A 215 30.78 15.20 -0.78
N PRO A 216 32.00 14.99 -1.32
CA PRO A 216 33.03 14.20 -0.67
C PRO A 216 33.53 14.87 0.62
N PRO A 217 34.08 14.12 1.58
CA PRO A 217 34.72 14.69 2.76
C PRO A 217 35.83 15.67 2.39
N GLY A 218 35.86 16.80 3.07
CA GLY A 218 36.81 17.88 2.81
C GLY A 218 36.27 18.98 1.91
N TYR A 219 35.16 18.72 1.19
CA TYR A 219 34.58 19.62 0.20
C TYR A 219 33.34 20.36 0.69
N ALA A 220 32.99 21.45 0.02
CA ALA A 220 31.81 22.24 0.31
C ALA A 220 31.17 22.83 -0.96
N ILE A 221 29.86 23.07 -0.90
CA ILE A 221 29.11 23.85 -1.89
C ILE A 221 28.98 25.27 -1.35
N SER A 222 29.34 26.27 -2.15
CA SER A 222 29.30 27.69 -1.75
C SER A 222 28.21 28.48 -2.47
N LYS A 223 27.81 28.05 -3.68
CA LYS A 223 26.72 28.61 -4.47
C LYS A 223 25.84 27.49 -4.99
N PHE A 224 24.53 27.70 -4.95
CA PHE A 224 23.57 26.73 -5.45
C PHE A 224 22.26 27.37 -5.87
N HIS A 225 21.48 26.64 -6.67
CA HIS A 225 20.19 27.09 -7.18
C HIS A 225 19.04 26.38 -6.45
N LEU A 226 18.13 27.17 -5.87
CA LEU A 226 16.86 26.69 -5.35
C LEU A 226 15.93 26.27 -6.50
N LYS A 227 15.02 25.32 -6.22
CA LYS A 227 14.01 24.87 -7.19
C LYS A 227 13.02 25.97 -7.59
N ARG A 228 12.86 26.99 -6.74
CA ARG A 228 12.09 28.21 -7.00
C ARG A 228 12.62 29.36 -6.15
N ALA A 229 12.34 30.58 -6.57
CA ALA A 229 12.61 31.77 -5.76
C ALA A 229 11.71 31.79 -4.51
N LEU A 230 12.21 32.45 -3.47
CA LEU A 230 11.46 32.74 -2.25
C LEU A 230 11.15 34.24 -2.18
N ASP A 231 9.97 34.56 -1.67
CA ASP A 231 9.61 35.94 -1.35
C ASP A 231 10.35 36.39 -0.08
N ALA A 232 10.48 37.70 0.11
CA ALA A 232 11.08 38.25 1.32
C ALA A 232 10.30 37.78 2.57
N GLY A 233 11.02 37.32 3.59
CA GLY A 233 10.41 36.79 4.80
C GLY A 233 11.27 35.80 5.58
N ASN A 234 10.72 35.33 6.70
CA ASN A 234 11.38 34.37 7.59
C ASN A 234 10.71 32.99 7.50
N TYR A 235 11.48 31.97 7.15
CA TYR A 235 11.01 30.61 6.97
C TYR A 235 11.70 29.66 7.95
N LYS A 236 10.91 28.85 8.65
CA LYS A 236 11.44 27.69 9.39
C LYS A 236 11.73 26.57 8.40
N ALA A 237 12.93 26.01 8.49
CA ALA A 237 13.37 24.95 7.62
C ALA A 237 14.17 23.88 8.36
N THR A 238 14.35 22.76 7.71
CA THR A 238 15.19 21.66 8.16
C THR A 238 16.20 21.33 7.07
N VAL A 239 17.49 21.30 7.43
CA VAL A 239 18.53 20.75 6.55
C VAL A 239 18.71 19.28 6.90
N LYS A 240 18.49 18.39 5.92
CA LYS A 240 18.76 16.96 6.05
C LYS A 240 20.11 16.64 5.44
N TYR A 241 20.86 15.81 6.15
CA TYR A 241 22.13 15.22 5.74
C TYR A 241 21.85 13.76 5.41
N LEU A 242 21.79 13.45 4.12
CA LEU A 242 21.77 12.09 3.64
C LEU A 242 23.22 11.64 3.48
N THR A 243 23.58 10.54 4.12
CA THR A 243 24.95 10.04 4.08
C THR A 243 25.01 8.76 3.26
N TYR A 244 26.09 8.58 2.49
CA TYR A 244 26.28 7.44 1.61
C TYR A 244 27.68 6.86 1.77
N SER A 245 27.80 5.54 1.67
CA SER A 245 29.10 4.85 1.77
C SER A 245 30.02 5.20 0.60
N PHE A 246 31.31 5.00 0.81
CA PHE A 246 32.36 5.24 -0.19
C PHE A 246 32.55 4.12 -1.21
N ASP A 247 31.86 2.98 -1.03
CA ASP A 247 31.92 1.91 -2.00
C ASP A 247 31.21 2.30 -3.31
N SER A 248 31.47 1.55 -4.37
CA SER A 248 30.84 1.77 -5.68
C SER A 248 29.32 1.60 -5.67
N GLU A 249 28.76 1.04 -4.60
CA GLU A 249 27.33 0.83 -4.41
C GLU A 249 26.65 2.03 -3.73
N GLN A 250 27.42 2.91 -3.08
CA GLN A 250 26.97 4.13 -2.39
C GLN A 250 25.75 3.83 -1.51
N ASN A 251 25.88 2.81 -0.67
CA ASN A 251 24.80 2.38 0.21
C ASN A 251 24.42 3.51 1.20
N PRO A 252 23.12 3.80 1.38
CA PRO A 252 22.69 4.83 2.31
C PRO A 252 23.05 4.47 3.76
N LEU A 253 23.60 5.44 4.48
CA LEU A 253 24.02 5.35 5.88
C LEU A 253 23.06 6.17 6.79
N ASN A 254 23.51 6.48 8.01
CA ASN A 254 22.72 7.21 9.01
C ASN A 254 22.23 8.56 8.49
N LYS A 255 20.97 8.91 8.81
CA LYS A 255 20.36 10.18 8.42
C LYS A 255 20.46 11.18 9.57
N GLY A 256 20.96 12.38 9.27
CA GLY A 256 21.04 13.50 10.19
C GLY A 256 20.09 14.62 9.78
N GLN A 257 19.60 15.41 10.73
CA GLN A 257 18.84 16.62 10.42
C GLN A 257 19.09 17.72 11.45
N VAL A 258 19.13 18.97 10.98
CA VAL A 258 19.24 20.16 11.83
C VAL A 258 18.13 21.15 11.47
N LYS A 259 17.56 21.79 12.49
CA LYS A 259 16.58 22.85 12.30
C LYS A 259 17.30 24.17 12.08
N THR A 260 16.78 24.96 11.15
CA THR A 260 17.36 26.25 10.74
C THR A 260 16.25 27.28 10.49
N THR A 261 16.64 28.55 10.41
CA THR A 261 15.78 29.63 9.94
C THR A 261 16.38 30.24 8.68
N ILE A 262 15.59 30.36 7.62
CA ILE A 262 15.97 31.04 6.39
C ILE A 262 15.39 32.45 6.46
N ASN A 263 16.26 33.46 6.45
CA ASN A 263 15.89 34.85 6.25
C ASN A 263 16.06 35.18 4.77
N VAL A 264 15.03 35.76 4.14
CA VAL A 264 15.03 36.11 2.73
C VAL A 264 14.84 37.62 2.62
N GLU A 265 15.83 38.31 2.05
CA GLU A 265 15.89 39.78 1.92
C GLU A 265 16.23 40.23 0.50
#